data_AF-I2AW05-F1
#
_entry.id   AF-I2AW05-F1
#
_cell.length_a   1.000
_cell.length_b   1.000
_cell.length_c   1.000
_cell.angle_alpha   90.00
_cell.angle_beta   90.00
_cell.angle_gamma   90.00
#
_symmetry.space_group_name_H-M   'P 1'
#
loop_
_entity.id
_entity.type
_entity.pdbx_description
1 polymer ?
#
loop_
_entity_poly.entity_id
_entity_poly.type
_entity_poly.pdbx_seq_one_letter_code
_entity_poly.pdbx_strand_id
1 'polypeptide(L)'
;DVLLRTGDRLRSFAGSTNLPFRFHPLLLPCTAQLAAETLELHPDETLAVNCVLFLHRLGGEGEVATFLKWVKSMNPAVVTIAEKEATSSSSIGSDDDDLPRRVAAAMGYYSAVFDALEATVPPGSADRLLVESEVLGGEIDAALAPGRVGEHEHSWGFEAWASAARAAGLSPRPLSAFAVSQARLLLRLHYPS
;
A
#
# COMPACT_ATOMS: atom_id res chain seq x y z
N ASP A 1 6.22 20.28 6.01
CA ASP A 1 6.11 20.93 4.69
C ASP A 1 5.16 20.19 3.73
N VAL A 2 5.45 18.92 3.41
CA VAL A 2 4.69 18.14 2.39
C VAL A 2 3.17 18.13 2.61
N LEU A 3 2.69 17.76 3.81
CA LEU A 3 1.25 17.70 4.08
C LEU A 3 0.54 19.05 3.93
N LEU A 4 1.18 20.15 4.33
CA LEU A 4 0.62 21.50 4.20
C LEU A 4 0.48 21.89 2.73
N ARG A 5 1.54 21.69 1.94
CA ARG A 5 1.54 21.96 0.50
C ARG A 5 0.52 21.10 -0.25
N THR A 6 0.36 19.84 0.13
CA THR A 6 -0.68 18.97 -0.41
C THR A 6 -2.06 19.52 -0.09
N GLY A 7 -2.31 19.91 1.16
CA GLY A 7 -3.57 20.52 1.57
C GLY A 7 -3.90 21.80 0.79
N ASP A 8 -2.92 22.66 0.55
CA ASP A 8 -3.10 23.90 -0.23
C ASP A 8 -3.47 23.62 -1.68
N ARG A 9 -2.80 22.66 -2.33
CA ARG A 9 -3.11 22.26 -3.71
C ARG A 9 -4.50 21.64 -3.80
N LEU A 10 -4.88 20.78 -2.86
CA LEU A 10 -6.21 20.16 -2.81
C LEU A 10 -7.31 21.22 -2.58
N ARG A 11 -7.10 22.16 -1.66
CA ARG A 11 -8.03 23.27 -1.41
C ARG A 11 -8.19 24.17 -2.64
N SER A 12 -7.09 24.50 -3.31
CA SER A 12 -7.13 25.29 -4.55
C SER A 12 -7.90 24.57 -5.66
N PHE A 13 -7.69 23.26 -5.82
CA PHE A 13 -8.40 22.48 -6.84
C PHE A 13 -9.90 22.36 -6.53
N ALA A 14 -10.26 22.06 -5.28
CA ALA A 14 -11.66 22.01 -4.84
C ALA A 14 -12.37 23.37 -5.03
N GLY A 15 -11.67 24.49 -4.76
CA GLY A 15 -12.19 25.83 -5.03
C GLY A 15 -12.48 26.07 -6.52
N SER A 16 -11.65 25.53 -7.43
CA SER A 16 -11.87 25.67 -8.87
C SER A 16 -13.10 24.93 -9.40
N THR A 17 -13.56 23.91 -8.67
CA THR A 17 -14.77 23.13 -8.99
C THR A 17 -15.96 23.47 -8.10
N ASN A 18 -15.83 24.50 -7.25
CA ASN A 18 -16.83 24.92 -6.26
C ASN A 18 -17.26 23.77 -5.31
N LEU A 19 -16.32 22.89 -4.97
CA LEU A 19 -16.54 21.78 -4.05
C LEU A 19 -16.20 22.23 -2.60
N PRO A 20 -17.15 22.16 -1.65
CA PRO A 20 -16.84 22.34 -0.24
C PRO A 20 -15.85 21.27 0.22
N PHE A 21 -14.65 21.69 0.66
CA PHE A 21 -13.57 20.77 0.97
C PHE A 21 -12.77 21.24 2.18
N ARG A 22 -12.43 20.29 3.06
CA ARG A 22 -11.53 20.48 4.20
C ARG A 22 -10.44 19.42 4.16
N PHE A 23 -9.23 19.81 4.57
CA PHE A 23 -8.08 18.92 4.64
C PHE A 23 -7.44 19.03 6.02
N HIS A 24 -7.42 17.92 6.75
CA HIS A 24 -6.89 17.83 8.10
C HIS A 24 -5.61 16.96 8.06
N PRO A 25 -4.42 17.57 8.03
CA PRO A 25 -3.18 16.80 8.00
C PRO A 25 -2.92 16.17 9.37
N LEU A 26 -2.72 14.85 9.39
CA LEU A 26 -2.31 14.12 10.59
C LEU A 26 -0.90 13.58 10.38
N LEU A 27 0.01 13.92 11.29
CA LEU A 27 1.32 13.29 11.36
C LEU A 27 1.23 12.16 12.38
N LEU A 28 1.18 10.94 11.86
CA LEU A 28 0.91 9.76 12.65
C LEU A 28 2.17 8.90 12.73
N PRO A 29 2.58 8.43 13.94
CA PRO A 29 3.59 7.39 14.03
C PRO A 29 3.06 6.12 13.34
N CYS A 30 3.96 5.34 12.75
CA CYS A 30 3.62 4.08 12.10
C CYS A 30 3.41 2.99 13.16
N THR A 31 2.43 3.19 14.04
CA THR A 31 2.06 2.24 15.10
C THR A 31 0.55 2.02 15.10
N ALA A 32 0.14 0.82 15.49
CA ALA A 32 -1.26 0.41 15.41
C ALA A 32 -2.23 1.17 16.34
N GLN A 33 -1.70 1.93 17.31
CA GLN A 33 -2.48 2.70 18.28
C GLN A 33 -2.51 4.17 17.89
N LEU A 34 -3.27 4.46 16.84
CA LEU A 34 -3.72 5.81 16.56
C LEU A 34 -4.82 6.12 17.56
N ALA A 35 -4.56 7.05 18.49
CA ALA A 35 -5.59 7.49 19.40
C ALA A 35 -6.76 8.00 18.55
N ALA A 36 -7.91 7.31 18.61
CA ALA A 36 -9.14 7.69 17.91
C ALA A 36 -9.51 9.16 18.20
N GLU A 37 -9.06 9.67 19.35
CA GLU A 37 -9.15 11.06 19.80
C GLU A 37 -8.51 12.09 18.84
N THR A 38 -7.61 11.66 17.94
CA THR A 38 -6.98 12.54 16.93
C THR A 38 -7.79 12.68 15.66
N LEU A 39 -8.77 11.81 15.43
CA LEU A 39 -9.66 11.86 14.26
C LEU A 39 -10.97 12.53 14.66
N GLU A 40 -11.23 13.70 14.09
CA GLU A 40 -12.54 14.35 14.18
C GLU A 40 -13.52 13.59 13.29
N LEU A 41 -14.27 12.67 13.88
CA LEU A 41 -15.37 11.96 13.22
C LEU A 41 -16.68 12.66 13.52
N HIS A 42 -17.38 13.08 12.46
CA HIS A 42 -18.70 13.67 12.56
C HIS A 42 -19.79 12.61 12.33
N PRO A 43 -20.79 12.50 13.23
CA PRO A 43 -21.81 11.44 13.16
C PRO A 43 -22.73 11.55 11.93
N ASP A 44 -22.78 12.72 11.29
CA ASP A 44 -23.51 13.03 10.07
C ASP A 44 -22.70 12.78 8.78
N GLU A 45 -21.44 12.36 8.90
CA GLU A 45 -20.58 12.07 7.76
C GLU A 45 -20.44 10.57 7.48
N THR A 46 -20.23 10.22 6.21
CA THR A 46 -19.93 8.84 5.82
C THR A 46 -18.41 8.64 5.78
N LEU A 47 -17.91 7.73 6.63
CA LEU A 47 -16.49 7.42 6.69
C LEU A 47 -16.07 6.42 5.60
N ALA A 48 -15.04 6.77 4.83
CA ALA A 48 -14.30 5.88 3.96
C ALA A 48 -12.83 5.88 4.39
N VAL A 49 -12.21 4.70 4.46
CA VAL A 49 -10.79 4.55 4.80
C VAL A 49 -10.05 3.98 3.61
N ASN A 50 -8.96 4.63 3.19
CA ASN A 50 -8.16 4.23 2.04
C ASN A 50 -6.70 3.97 2.44
N CYS A 51 -6.30 2.71 2.43
CA CYS A 51 -4.94 2.25 2.72
C CYS A 51 -4.24 1.88 1.42
N VAL A 52 -3.24 2.66 1.02
CA VAL A 52 -2.43 2.40 -0.18
C VAL A 52 -0.98 2.30 0.22
N LEU A 53 -0.37 1.13 0.01
CA LEU A 53 1.04 0.85 0.29
C LEU A 53 1.43 1.29 1.71
N PHE A 54 0.63 0.90 2.69
CA PHE A 54 0.75 1.37 4.08
C PHE A 54 0.81 0.23 5.09
N LEU A 55 -0.04 -0.78 4.95
CA LEU A 55 -0.17 -1.84 5.95
C LEU A 55 1.10 -2.68 6.07
N HIS A 56 1.83 -2.88 4.98
CA HIS A 56 3.12 -3.61 5.00
C HIS A 56 4.20 -2.91 5.85
N ARG A 57 4.03 -1.61 6.18
CA ARG A 57 4.97 -0.84 7.00
C ARG A 57 4.71 -0.96 8.50
N LEU A 58 3.60 -1.57 8.90
CA LEU A 58 3.27 -1.82 10.31
C LEU A 58 4.16 -2.96 10.85
N GLY A 59 4.34 -3.02 12.17
CA GLY A 59 5.19 -3.99 12.88
C GLY A 59 4.67 -5.44 12.88
N GLY A 60 4.21 -5.94 11.74
CA GLY A 60 3.79 -7.31 11.50
C GLY A 60 2.32 -7.61 11.75
N GLU A 61 1.98 -8.91 11.68
CA GLU A 61 0.61 -9.39 11.63
C GLU A 61 -0.25 -8.88 12.80
N GLY A 62 0.35 -8.80 14.00
CA GLY A 62 -0.32 -8.31 15.20
C GLY A 62 -0.67 -6.82 15.13
N GLU A 63 0.21 -5.99 14.57
CA GLU A 63 -0.05 -4.56 14.38
C GLU A 63 -1.07 -4.33 13.26
N VAL A 64 -0.97 -5.06 12.14
CA VAL A 64 -1.96 -5.04 11.07
C VAL A 64 -3.34 -5.41 11.61
N ALA A 65 -3.44 -6.49 12.39
CA ALA A 65 -4.70 -6.92 12.98
C ALA A 65 -5.26 -5.87 13.95
N THR A 66 -4.40 -5.25 14.76
CA THR A 66 -4.80 -4.16 15.68
C THR A 66 -5.31 -2.95 14.92
N PHE A 67 -4.59 -2.52 13.88
CA PHE A 67 -4.97 -1.41 13.03
C PHE A 67 -6.31 -1.65 12.34
N LEU A 68 -6.51 -2.83 11.73
CA LEU A 68 -7.76 -3.15 11.03
C LEU A 68 -8.95 -3.24 11.99
N LYS A 69 -8.75 -3.75 13.23
CA LYS A 69 -9.79 -3.73 14.28
C LYS A 69 -10.12 -2.31 14.72
N TRP A 70 -9.11 -1.45 14.87
CA TRP A 70 -9.31 -0.04 15.17
C TRP A 70 -10.08 0.66 14.05
N VAL A 71 -9.69 0.48 12.78
CA VAL A 71 -10.44 0.95 11.61
C VAL A 71 -11.88 0.45 11.64
N LYS A 72 -12.11 -0.84 11.91
CA LYS A 72 -13.45 -1.41 11.99
C LYS A 72 -14.30 -0.77 13.10
N SER A 73 -13.70 -0.43 14.24
CA SER A 73 -14.39 0.20 15.37
C SER A 73 -14.95 1.60 15.06
N MET A 74 -14.37 2.30 14.08
CA MET A 74 -14.89 3.57 13.57
C MET A 74 -16.11 3.42 12.64
N ASN A 75 -16.57 2.18 12.41
CA ASN A 75 -17.72 1.84 11.58
C ASN A 75 -17.70 2.46 10.17
N PRO A 76 -16.60 2.31 9.39
CA PRO A 76 -16.51 2.86 8.05
C PRO A 76 -17.50 2.18 7.10
N ALA A 77 -18.04 2.95 6.15
CA ALA A 77 -18.88 2.44 5.09
C ALA A 77 -18.08 1.57 4.09
N VAL A 78 -16.81 1.93 3.86
CA VAL A 78 -15.89 1.18 3.01
C VAL A 78 -14.45 1.33 3.50
N VAL A 79 -13.68 0.25 3.37
CA VAL A 79 -12.24 0.23 3.53
C VAL A 79 -11.63 -0.28 2.22
N THR A 80 -10.74 0.49 1.62
CA THR A 80 -9.95 0.06 0.45
C THR A 80 -8.53 -0.25 0.88
N ILE A 81 -8.01 -1.39 0.44
CA ILE A 81 -6.66 -1.87 0.71
C ILE A 81 -5.99 -2.12 -0.63
N ALA A 82 -4.89 -1.43 -0.90
CA ALA A 82 -4.05 -1.62 -2.07
C ALA A 82 -2.61 -1.84 -1.61
N GLU A 83 -2.15 -3.09 -1.70
CA GLU A 83 -0.82 -3.53 -1.27
C GLU A 83 -0.08 -4.23 -2.41
N LYS A 84 1.25 -4.40 -2.27
CA LYS A 84 2.04 -5.17 -3.21
C LYS A 84 1.64 -6.64 -3.12
N GLU A 85 1.45 -7.29 -4.27
CA GLU A 85 1.31 -8.74 -4.32
C GLU A 85 2.69 -9.35 -4.14
N ALA A 86 2.91 -9.97 -2.98
CA ALA A 86 4.13 -10.70 -2.74
C ALA A 86 3.93 -12.19 -3.07
N THR A 87 4.82 -12.77 -3.86
CA THR A 87 4.78 -14.20 -4.15
C THR A 87 5.14 -14.95 -2.88
N SER A 88 4.13 -15.55 -2.23
CA SER A 88 4.27 -16.22 -0.95
C SER A 88 5.35 -17.32 -1.00
N SER A 89 6.44 -17.12 -0.26
CA SER A 89 7.14 -18.24 0.35
C SER A 89 6.39 -18.57 1.63
N SER A 90 5.45 -19.51 1.53
CA SER A 90 4.79 -20.15 2.67
C SER A 90 5.81 -20.42 3.79
N SER A 91 5.57 -19.85 4.98
CA SER A 91 6.29 -20.12 6.23
C SER A 91 7.82 -20.15 6.10
N ILE A 92 8.46 -18.98 6.09
CA ILE A 92 9.92 -18.88 6.31
C ILE A 92 10.20 -19.31 7.75
N GLY A 93 10.57 -20.59 7.91
CA GLY A 93 11.22 -21.08 9.12
C GLY A 93 12.59 -20.40 9.25
N SER A 94 12.99 -20.18 10.50
CA SER A 94 14.19 -19.44 10.93
C SER A 94 15.54 -20.09 10.59
N ASP A 95 15.63 -20.91 9.54
CA ASP A 95 16.87 -21.60 9.19
C ASP A 95 17.66 -20.84 8.11
N ASP A 96 18.98 -20.75 8.32
CA ASP A 96 20.00 -20.06 7.51
C ASP A 96 20.06 -20.48 6.02
N ASP A 97 19.27 -21.46 5.58
CA ASP A 97 19.29 -22.09 4.25
C ASP A 97 18.32 -21.44 3.22
N ASP A 98 17.72 -20.29 3.57
CA ASP A 98 16.63 -19.66 2.80
C ASP A 98 17.08 -18.57 1.79
N LEU A 99 18.38 -18.23 1.73
CA LEU A 99 18.87 -17.19 0.80
C LEU A 99 18.56 -17.52 -0.68
N PRO A 100 18.81 -18.74 -1.21
CA PRO A 100 18.49 -19.05 -2.60
C PRO A 100 17.00 -18.89 -2.92
N ARG A 101 16.11 -19.18 -1.96
CA ARG A 101 14.65 -19.03 -2.15
C ARG A 101 14.25 -17.56 -2.13
N ARG A 102 14.78 -16.76 -1.21
CA ARG A 102 14.54 -15.30 -1.17
C ARG A 102 15.06 -14.61 -2.43
N VAL A 103 16.24 -14.99 -2.92
CA VAL A 103 16.76 -14.52 -4.21
C VAL A 103 15.83 -14.91 -5.36
N ALA A 104 15.38 -16.16 -5.43
CA ALA A 104 14.47 -16.59 -6.50
C ALA A 104 13.13 -15.83 -6.48
N ALA A 105 12.54 -15.61 -5.30
CA ALA A 105 11.31 -14.84 -5.15
C ALA A 105 11.51 -13.36 -5.53
N ALA A 106 12.57 -12.72 -5.02
CA ALA A 106 12.91 -11.33 -5.34
C ALA A 106 13.16 -11.17 -6.85
N MET A 107 13.94 -12.06 -7.46
CA MET A 107 14.19 -12.05 -8.91
C MET A 107 12.89 -12.15 -9.70
N GLY A 108 11.97 -13.04 -9.31
CA GLY A 108 10.69 -13.19 -9.99
C GLY A 108 9.85 -11.90 -9.97
N TYR A 109 9.75 -11.25 -8.80
CA TYR A 109 9.00 -10.00 -8.66
C TYR A 109 9.70 -8.82 -9.33
N TYR A 110 10.96 -8.54 -8.96
CA TYR A 110 11.66 -7.34 -9.41
C TYR A 110 12.02 -7.40 -10.89
N SER A 111 12.28 -8.57 -11.49
CA SER A 111 12.48 -8.62 -12.96
C SER A 111 11.24 -8.11 -13.69
N ALA A 112 10.04 -8.50 -13.28
CA ALA A 112 8.80 -8.01 -13.89
C ALA A 112 8.60 -6.50 -13.69
N VAL A 113 9.02 -5.94 -12.53
CA VAL A 113 8.98 -4.50 -12.27
C VAL A 113 9.97 -3.74 -13.16
N PHE A 114 11.20 -4.23 -13.29
CA PHE A 114 12.21 -3.61 -14.14
C PHE A 114 11.84 -3.70 -15.63
N ASP A 115 11.31 -4.84 -16.09
CA ASP A 115 10.79 -4.99 -17.46
C ASP A 115 9.66 -3.99 -17.74
N ALA A 116 8.76 -3.79 -16.77
CA ALA A 116 7.67 -2.82 -16.87
C ALA A 116 8.20 -1.37 -16.94
N LEU A 117 9.22 -1.02 -16.15
CA LEU A 117 9.86 0.29 -16.22
C LEU A 117 10.60 0.50 -17.55
N GLU A 118 11.28 -0.52 -18.06
CA GLU A 118 11.95 -0.47 -19.35
C GLU A 118 10.98 -0.26 -20.52
N ALA A 119 9.81 -0.92 -20.46
CA ALA A 119 8.77 -0.78 -21.47
C ALA A 119 8.06 0.58 -21.43
N THR A 120 8.00 1.26 -20.26
CA THR A 120 7.16 2.44 -20.06
C THR A 120 7.92 3.76 -19.91
N VAL A 121 9.19 3.72 -19.56
CA VAL A 121 9.97 4.92 -19.26
C VAL A 121 11.11 5.08 -20.27
N PRO A 122 11.32 6.29 -20.84
CA PRO A 122 12.37 6.51 -21.83
C PRO A 122 13.77 6.07 -21.36
N PRO A 123 14.60 5.50 -22.25
CA PRO A 123 15.99 5.18 -21.96
C PRO A 123 16.76 6.41 -21.45
N GLY A 124 17.54 6.24 -20.38
CA GLY A 124 18.33 7.33 -19.78
C GLY A 124 17.54 8.32 -18.91
N SER A 125 16.29 8.04 -18.59
CA SER A 125 15.51 8.84 -17.64
C SER A 125 16.18 8.88 -16.26
N ALA A 126 16.50 10.08 -15.77
CA ALA A 126 17.08 10.27 -14.45
C ALA A 126 16.11 9.83 -13.33
N ASP A 127 14.81 10.05 -13.51
CA ASP A 127 13.78 9.64 -12.56
C ASP A 127 13.70 8.10 -12.49
N ARG A 128 13.84 7.42 -13.63
CA ARG A 128 13.90 5.95 -13.65
C ARG A 128 15.09 5.44 -12.85
N LEU A 129 16.28 5.99 -13.11
CA LEU A 129 17.51 5.57 -12.42
C LEU A 129 17.41 5.79 -10.91
N LEU A 130 16.82 6.91 -10.47
CA LEU A 130 16.59 7.18 -9.04
C LEU A 130 15.61 6.19 -8.41
N VAL A 131 14.53 5.82 -9.11
CA VAL A 131 13.58 4.80 -8.62
C VAL A 131 14.26 3.43 -8.55
N GLU A 132 15.02 3.04 -9.57
CA GLU A 132 15.72 1.76 -9.60
C GLU A 132 16.79 1.67 -8.50
N SER A 133 17.59 2.71 -8.28
CA SER A 133 18.68 2.68 -7.29
C SER A 133 18.21 2.88 -5.85
N GLU A 134 17.37 3.89 -5.60
CA GLU A 134 17.05 4.31 -4.23
C GLU A 134 15.80 3.64 -3.67
N VAL A 135 14.81 3.35 -4.53
CA VAL A 135 13.55 2.73 -4.09
C VAL A 135 13.64 1.22 -4.24
N LEU A 136 13.78 0.73 -5.47
CA LEU A 136 13.80 -0.71 -5.72
C LEU A 136 15.06 -1.38 -5.16
N GLY A 137 16.22 -0.72 -5.27
CA GLY A 137 17.46 -1.21 -4.67
C GLY A 137 17.34 -1.41 -3.16
N GLY A 138 16.76 -0.44 -2.43
CA GLY A 138 16.53 -0.56 -1.00
C GLY A 138 15.55 -1.68 -0.62
N GLU A 139 14.49 -1.88 -1.42
CA GLU A 139 13.53 -2.96 -1.21
C GLU A 139 14.14 -4.35 -1.51
N ILE A 140 15.01 -4.45 -2.52
CA ILE A 140 15.76 -5.67 -2.83
C ILE A 140 16.73 -6.00 -1.68
N ASP A 141 17.50 -5.02 -1.21
CA ASP A 141 18.42 -5.20 -0.09
C ASP A 141 17.67 -5.66 1.18
N ALA A 142 16.49 -5.09 1.45
CA ALA A 142 15.64 -5.50 2.56
C ALA A 142 15.14 -6.95 2.39
N ALA A 143 14.67 -7.33 1.20
CA ALA A 143 14.21 -8.69 0.91
C ALA A 143 15.33 -9.75 1.04
N LEU A 144 16.57 -9.38 0.71
CA LEU A 144 17.73 -10.28 0.76
C LEU A 144 18.46 -10.28 2.12
N ALA A 145 18.16 -9.34 3.02
CA ALA A 145 18.79 -9.26 4.34
C ALA A 145 18.47 -10.51 5.23
N PRO A 146 19.47 -11.16 5.82
CA PRO A 146 19.24 -12.27 6.75
C PRO A 146 18.56 -11.79 8.05
N GLY A 147 17.60 -12.57 8.56
CA GLY A 147 16.98 -12.32 9.86
C GLY A 147 16.01 -11.14 9.97
N ARG A 148 15.68 -10.42 8.87
CA ARG A 148 14.76 -9.26 8.89
C ARG A 148 13.34 -9.55 8.39
N VAL A 149 12.99 -10.82 8.23
CA VAL A 149 11.66 -11.29 7.81
C VAL A 149 10.55 -10.90 8.81
N GLY A 150 10.91 -10.43 10.01
CA GLY A 150 9.95 -10.13 11.08
C GLY A 150 9.46 -8.67 11.19
N GLU A 151 10.21 -7.67 10.71
CA GLU A 151 9.96 -6.31 11.23
C GLU A 151 9.44 -5.27 10.24
N HIS A 152 9.74 -5.32 8.93
CA HIS A 152 9.40 -4.16 8.06
C HIS A 152 8.90 -4.47 6.64
N GLU A 153 8.90 -5.73 6.19
CA GLU A 153 8.31 -6.08 4.88
C GLU A 153 7.74 -7.49 4.92
N HIS A 154 6.52 -7.59 5.44
CA HIS A 154 5.79 -8.86 5.45
C HIS A 154 5.33 -9.15 4.03
N SER A 155 5.94 -10.16 3.41
CA SER A 155 5.58 -10.68 2.09
C SER A 155 4.20 -11.34 2.15
N TRP A 156 3.16 -10.53 2.19
CA TRP A 156 1.78 -10.96 2.19
C TRP A 156 1.24 -10.90 0.76
N GLY A 157 0.76 -12.04 0.26
CA GLY A 157 -0.06 -12.10 -0.94
C GLY A 157 -1.50 -11.68 -0.66
N PHE A 158 -2.31 -11.55 -1.70
CA PHE A 158 -3.70 -11.12 -1.62
C PHE A 158 -4.52 -11.88 -0.57
N GLU A 159 -4.39 -13.20 -0.51
CA GLU A 159 -5.17 -14.02 0.43
C GLU A 159 -4.79 -13.77 1.89
N ALA A 160 -3.52 -13.44 2.18
CA ALA A 160 -3.10 -13.10 3.54
C ALA A 160 -3.72 -11.76 3.98
N TRP A 161 -3.66 -10.73 3.13
CA TRP A 161 -4.33 -9.44 3.35
C TRP A 161 -5.84 -9.61 3.53
N ALA A 162 -6.48 -10.39 2.65
CA ALA A 162 -7.91 -10.65 2.70
C ALA A 162 -8.29 -11.43 3.97
N SER A 163 -7.47 -12.41 4.40
CA SER A 163 -7.68 -13.16 5.65
C SER A 163 -7.60 -12.25 6.87
N ALA A 164 -6.58 -11.38 6.97
CA ALA A 164 -6.44 -10.44 8.06
C ALA A 164 -7.62 -9.46 8.15
N ALA A 165 -8.08 -8.94 7.00
CA ALA A 165 -9.26 -8.08 6.95
C ALA A 165 -10.53 -8.81 7.44
N ARG A 166 -10.75 -10.06 7.01
CA ARG A 166 -11.87 -10.88 7.48
C ARG A 166 -11.78 -11.15 8.99
N ALA A 167 -10.60 -11.48 9.49
CA ALA A 167 -10.34 -11.71 10.92
C ALA A 167 -10.60 -10.45 11.78
N ALA A 168 -10.45 -9.25 11.20
CA ALA A 168 -10.81 -7.98 11.82
C ALA A 168 -12.31 -7.63 11.73
N GLY A 169 -13.14 -8.48 11.10
CA GLY A 169 -14.59 -8.25 10.95
C GLY A 169 -14.97 -7.39 9.74
N LEU A 170 -14.06 -7.19 8.79
CA LEU A 170 -14.37 -6.62 7.48
C LEU A 170 -14.91 -7.71 6.55
N SER A 171 -15.80 -7.33 5.63
CA SER A 171 -16.32 -8.24 4.60
C SER A 171 -15.86 -7.77 3.21
N PRO A 172 -15.42 -8.69 2.33
CA PRO A 172 -15.00 -8.32 0.99
C PRO A 172 -16.20 -7.82 0.18
N ARG A 173 -15.97 -6.79 -0.62
CA ARG A 173 -16.93 -6.32 -1.63
C ARG A 173 -16.28 -6.38 -3.00
N PRO A 174 -16.94 -6.99 -4.01
CA PRO A 174 -16.39 -7.01 -5.36
C PRO A 174 -16.33 -5.60 -5.94
N LEU A 175 -15.28 -5.32 -6.71
CA LEU A 175 -15.20 -4.10 -7.51
C LEU A 175 -16.32 -4.08 -8.55
N SER A 176 -16.85 -2.90 -8.83
CA SER A 176 -17.87 -2.76 -9.88
C SER A 176 -17.28 -3.01 -11.26
N ALA A 177 -18.10 -3.55 -12.18
CA ALA A 177 -17.68 -3.74 -13.57
C ALA A 177 -17.17 -2.43 -14.21
N PHE A 178 -17.80 -1.30 -13.86
CA PHE A 178 -17.36 0.03 -14.30
C PHE A 178 -15.95 0.37 -13.80
N ALA A 179 -15.64 0.15 -12.52
CA ALA A 179 -14.31 0.39 -11.98
C ALA A 179 -13.25 -0.49 -12.66
N VAL A 180 -13.56 -1.76 -12.91
CA VAL A 180 -12.68 -2.68 -13.65
C VAL A 180 -12.45 -2.21 -15.09
N SER A 181 -13.50 -1.75 -15.77
CA SER A 181 -13.38 -1.19 -17.13
C SER A 181 -12.51 0.06 -17.18
N GLN A 182 -12.65 0.97 -16.21
CA GLN A 182 -11.81 2.16 -16.09
C GLN A 182 -10.35 1.80 -15.85
N ALA A 183 -10.07 0.83 -14.96
CA ALA A 183 -8.71 0.34 -14.73
C ALA A 183 -8.08 -0.24 -16.01
N ARG A 184 -8.83 -1.04 -16.79
CA ARG A 184 -8.37 -1.57 -18.08
C ARG A 184 -8.10 -0.47 -19.11
N LEU A 185 -8.90 0.59 -19.12
CA LEU A 185 -8.69 1.73 -20.01
C LEU A 185 -7.38 2.45 -19.67
N LEU A 186 -7.13 2.71 -18.38
CA LEU A 186 -5.88 3.33 -17.92
C LEU A 186 -4.65 2.52 -18.35
N LEU A 187 -4.71 1.19 -18.23
CA LEU A 187 -3.62 0.33 -18.73
C LEU A 187 -3.37 0.51 -20.22
N ARG A 188 -4.42 0.59 -21.05
CA ARG A 188 -4.28 0.78 -22.52
C ARG A 188 -3.74 2.15 -22.92
N LEU A 189 -3.98 3.18 -22.11
CA LEU A 189 -3.44 4.52 -22.38
C LEU A 189 -1.91 4.56 -22.21
N HIS A 190 -1.37 3.75 -21.30
CA HIS A 190 0.06 3.72 -20.98
C HIS A 190 0.79 2.50 -21.58
N TYR A 191 0.06 1.46 -21.96
CA TYR A 191 0.52 0.28 -22.70
C TYR A 191 -0.37 0.08 -23.93
N PRO A 192 -0.17 0.83 -25.03
CA PRO A 192 -0.81 0.52 -26.30
C PRO A 192 -0.26 -0.84 -26.76
N SER A 193 -1.13 -1.86 -26.71
CA SER A 193 -0.91 -3.20 -27.25
C SER A 193 -0.49 -3.20 -28.71
#